data_AF-A0A927AMN7-F1
#
_entry.id   AF-A0A927AMN7-F1
#
_cell.length_a   1.000
_cell.length_b   1.000
_cell.length_c   1.000
_cell.angle_alpha   90.00
_cell.angle_beta   90.00
_cell.angle_gamma   90.00
#
_symmetry.space_group_name_H-M   'P 1'
#
loop_
_entity.id
_entity.type
_entity.pdbx_description
1 polymer ?
#
loop_
_entity_poly.entity_id
_entity_poly.type
_entity_poly.pdbx_seq_one_letter_code
_entity_poly.pdbx_strand_id
1 'polypeptide(L)'
;MMFPILKKPIAVAGMSGLLLLPLMGLAILESPPRFSALARAEVEAPQLSPISPDESVEETLRDRFSFPSALERLTQIKGALSSFIRLTEKSPELAGIGNTDWETQHLGFFNWTGAIEGTLRHQDYELKKLELELARKQYEDGEISQTALLEKEQTYQRAEQEFKAFWSSFRLGD
;
A
#
# COMPACT_ATOMS: atom_id res chain seq x y z
N MET A 1 -12.34 7.06 -70.61
CA MET A 1 -11.22 6.19 -71.05
C MET A 1 -11.61 4.76 -70.74
N MET A 2 -11.52 3.90 -71.76
CA MET A 2 -12.13 2.58 -71.87
C MET A 2 -11.03 1.54 -72.08
N PHE A 3 -11.09 0.42 -71.34
CA PHE A 3 -10.58 -0.93 -71.62
C PHE A 3 -9.04 -1.17 -71.79
N PRO A 4 -8.54 -2.43 -71.75
CA PRO A 4 -9.16 -3.70 -71.35
C PRO A 4 -8.32 -4.63 -70.44
N ILE A 5 -9.05 -5.64 -69.97
CA ILE A 5 -8.66 -6.94 -69.41
C ILE A 5 -7.89 -7.79 -70.45
N LEU A 6 -6.88 -8.56 -70.01
CA LEU A 6 -6.37 -9.72 -70.76
C LEU A 6 -6.44 -11.01 -69.92
N LYS A 7 -6.79 -12.09 -70.62
CA LYS A 7 -7.24 -13.42 -70.17
C LYS A 7 -6.08 -14.38 -69.85
N LYS A 8 -6.39 -15.40 -69.01
CA LYS A 8 -5.77 -16.75 -68.83
C LYS A 8 -5.65 -17.53 -70.18
N PRO A 9 -5.12 -18.78 -70.35
CA PRO A 9 -4.83 -19.89 -69.40
C PRO A 9 -3.53 -20.73 -69.72
N ILE A 10 -3.20 -21.82 -69.02
CA ILE A 10 -3.25 -23.26 -69.43
C ILE A 10 -2.53 -24.05 -68.29
N ALA A 11 -3.13 -24.96 -67.50
CA ALA A 11 -3.40 -26.41 -67.73
C ALA A 11 -2.13 -27.25 -68.03
N VAL A 12 -1.85 -28.49 -67.59
CA VAL A 12 -2.56 -29.58 -66.90
C VAL A 12 -1.52 -30.70 -66.62
N ALA A 13 -1.82 -31.58 -65.64
CA ALA A 13 -1.33 -32.96 -65.43
C ALA A 13 0.15 -33.18 -65.04
N GLY A 14 0.49 -34.12 -64.15
CA GLY A 14 -0.30 -35.16 -63.50
C GLY A 14 0.62 -36.16 -62.78
N MET A 15 -0.01 -37.19 -62.24
CA MET A 15 0.54 -38.43 -61.64
C MET A 15 0.86 -38.43 -60.14
N SER A 16 -0.19 -38.83 -59.41
CA SER A 16 -0.20 -39.86 -58.37
C SER A 16 1.13 -40.46 -57.92
N GLY A 17 1.39 -40.29 -56.63
CA GLY A 17 2.25 -41.15 -55.82
C GLY A 17 1.73 -41.16 -54.39
N LEU A 18 0.82 -42.08 -54.10
CA LEU A 18 0.38 -42.41 -52.73
C LEU A 18 1.55 -43.14 -52.06
N LEU A 19 2.13 -42.61 -50.98
CA LEU A 19 2.93 -43.38 -50.03
C LEU A 19 3.14 -42.60 -48.71
N LEU A 20 2.39 -43.04 -47.71
CA LEU A 20 2.74 -43.22 -46.28
C LEU A 20 3.46 -42.09 -45.52
N LEU A 21 2.72 -41.55 -44.53
CA LEU A 21 3.18 -40.81 -43.36
C LEU A 21 4.33 -41.55 -42.62
N PRO A 22 5.19 -40.80 -41.93
CA PRO A 22 5.00 -40.74 -40.48
C PRO A 22 4.86 -39.29 -39.99
N LEU A 23 3.82 -39.06 -39.19
CA LEU A 23 3.77 -37.97 -38.22
C LEU A 23 4.99 -38.09 -37.31
N MET A 24 5.89 -37.11 -37.38
CA MET A 24 6.67 -36.72 -36.20
C MET A 24 6.39 -35.25 -35.96
N GLY A 25 5.46 -35.02 -35.03
CA GLY A 25 5.23 -33.71 -34.44
C GLY A 25 6.47 -33.31 -33.65
N LEU A 26 7.13 -32.24 -34.08
CA LEU A 26 7.96 -31.43 -33.21
C LEU A 26 7.12 -30.20 -32.83
N ALA A 27 6.14 -30.41 -31.94
CA ALA A 27 5.63 -29.31 -31.16
C ALA A 27 6.75 -28.95 -30.19
N ILE A 28 7.43 -27.84 -30.45
CA ILE A 28 8.22 -27.16 -29.41
C ILE A 28 7.20 -26.79 -28.34
N LEU A 29 7.20 -27.57 -27.27
CA LEU A 29 6.44 -27.29 -26.06
C LEU A 29 7.08 -26.02 -25.48
N GLU A 30 6.57 -24.85 -25.86
CA GLU A 30 6.74 -23.64 -25.06
C GLU A 30 6.09 -23.96 -23.71
N SER A 31 6.92 -24.39 -22.76
CA SER A 31 6.50 -24.45 -21.36
C SER A 31 5.98 -23.06 -21.00
N PRO A 32 4.70 -22.91 -20.63
CA PRO A 32 4.20 -21.62 -20.19
C PRO A 32 5.06 -21.17 -19.01
N PRO A 33 5.31 -19.85 -18.86
CA PRO A 33 6.04 -19.33 -17.72
C PRO A 33 5.49 -19.95 -16.44
N ARG A 34 6.37 -20.53 -15.61
CA ARG A 34 6.08 -21.07 -14.28
C ARG A 34 5.70 -19.96 -13.28
N PHE A 35 4.87 -19.02 -13.69
CA PHE A 35 4.30 -17.98 -12.84
C PHE A 35 2.88 -18.32 -12.34
N SER A 36 2.40 -19.56 -12.60
CA SER A 36 1.00 -19.92 -12.29
C SER A 36 0.77 -20.63 -10.94
N ALA A 37 1.81 -20.96 -10.15
CA ALA A 37 1.60 -21.75 -8.92
C ALA A 37 1.85 -20.99 -7.61
N LEU A 38 2.49 -19.81 -7.66
CA LEU A 38 2.62 -18.90 -6.51
C LEU A 38 1.60 -17.75 -6.55
N ALA A 39 0.83 -17.65 -7.64
CA ALA A 39 -0.29 -16.72 -7.74
C ALA A 39 -1.47 -17.26 -6.93
N ARG A 40 -1.88 -16.53 -5.88
CA ARG A 40 -3.01 -16.79 -4.97
C ARG A 40 -2.79 -17.82 -3.87
N ALA A 41 -1.76 -17.65 -3.03
CA ALA A 41 -2.07 -17.82 -1.62
C ALA A 41 -2.95 -16.61 -1.24
N GLU A 42 -4.27 -16.81 -1.13
CA GLU A 42 -5.10 -15.83 -0.44
C GLU A 42 -4.50 -15.69 0.96
N VAL A 43 -3.95 -14.52 1.27
CA VAL A 43 -3.56 -14.21 2.64
C VAL A 43 -4.87 -14.16 3.41
N GLU A 44 -5.19 -15.25 4.11
CA GLU A 44 -6.41 -15.33 4.89
C GLU A 44 -6.39 -14.21 5.92
N ALA A 45 -7.39 -13.33 5.86
CA ALA A 45 -7.49 -12.23 6.80
C ALA A 45 -7.58 -12.78 8.22
N PRO A 46 -6.98 -12.12 9.23
CA PRO A 46 -7.10 -12.56 10.61
C PRO A 46 -8.58 -12.63 11.02
N GLN A 47 -8.98 -13.76 11.61
CA GLN A 47 -10.32 -13.95 12.16
C GLN A 47 -10.44 -13.16 13.47
N LEU A 48 -10.99 -11.95 13.41
CA LEU A 48 -11.14 -11.05 14.55
C LEU A 48 -12.57 -11.13 15.10
N SER A 49 -12.70 -11.02 16.42
CA SER A 49 -14.00 -10.81 17.08
C SER A 49 -14.23 -9.31 17.33
N PRO A 50 -15.48 -8.83 17.30
CA PRO A 50 -15.81 -7.47 17.69
C PRO A 50 -15.31 -7.13 19.11
N ILE A 51 -14.78 -5.92 19.29
CA ILE A 51 -14.29 -5.43 20.59
C ILE A 51 -15.46 -4.95 21.47
N SER A 52 -16.58 -4.59 20.87
CA SER A 52 -17.81 -4.11 21.52
C SER A 52 -19.03 -4.75 20.85
N PRO A 53 -20.15 -4.99 21.57
CA PRO A 53 -21.39 -5.47 20.95
C PRO A 53 -22.00 -4.46 19.97
N ASP A 54 -21.69 -3.18 20.11
CA ASP A 54 -22.30 -2.09 19.33
C ASP A 54 -21.45 -1.65 18.11
N GLU A 55 -20.34 -2.33 17.82
CA GLU A 55 -19.38 -1.91 16.79
C GLU A 55 -18.80 -3.13 16.07
N SER A 56 -18.84 -3.12 14.73
CA SER A 56 -18.28 -4.22 13.94
C SER A 56 -16.75 -4.19 13.92
N VAL A 57 -16.13 -5.29 13.49
CA VAL A 57 -14.67 -5.33 13.27
C VAL A 57 -14.27 -4.32 12.20
N GLU A 58 -15.02 -4.26 11.10
CA GLU A 58 -14.77 -3.35 9.98
C GLU A 58 -14.87 -1.89 10.42
N GLU A 59 -15.86 -1.55 11.24
CA GLU A 59 -16.01 -0.22 11.83
C GLU A 59 -14.82 0.12 12.73
N THR A 60 -14.40 -0.81 13.60
CA THR A 60 -13.22 -0.63 14.46
C THR A 60 -11.96 -0.38 13.62
N LEU A 61 -11.71 -1.19 12.59
CA LEU A 61 -10.54 -1.06 11.73
C LEU A 61 -10.55 0.24 10.92
N ARG A 62 -11.71 0.59 10.35
CA ARG A 62 -11.89 1.77 9.49
C ARG A 62 -11.86 3.07 10.30
N ASP A 63 -12.48 3.08 11.47
CA ASP A 63 -12.74 4.31 12.20
C ASP A 63 -11.76 4.48 13.35
N ARG A 64 -11.57 3.47 14.22
CA ARG A 64 -10.66 3.60 15.39
C ARG A 64 -9.20 3.41 15.05
N PHE A 65 -8.88 2.40 14.24
CA PHE A 65 -7.49 2.03 13.93
C PHE A 65 -6.98 2.63 12.62
N SER A 66 -7.67 3.62 12.07
CA SER A 66 -7.17 4.37 10.93
C SER A 66 -6.05 5.33 11.30
N PHE A 67 -5.22 5.65 10.30
CA PHE A 67 -4.14 6.61 10.46
C PHE A 67 -4.59 7.99 10.99
N PRO A 68 -5.66 8.63 10.46
CA PRO A 68 -6.14 9.90 11.00
C PRO A 68 -6.58 9.81 12.47
N SER A 69 -7.29 8.74 12.83
CA SER A 69 -7.72 8.52 14.22
C SER A 69 -6.53 8.27 15.14
N ALA A 70 -5.52 7.52 14.70
CA ALA A 70 -4.29 7.30 15.47
C ALA A 70 -3.57 8.63 15.77
N LEU A 71 -3.45 9.53 14.78
CA LEU A 71 -2.88 10.86 14.99
C LEU A 71 -3.73 11.75 15.92
N GLU A 72 -5.05 11.66 15.83
CA GLU A 72 -5.94 12.38 16.74
C GLU A 72 -5.77 11.90 18.19
N ARG A 73 -5.74 10.58 18.41
CA ARG A 73 -5.50 9.99 19.75
C ARG A 73 -4.13 10.37 20.28
N LEU A 74 -3.10 10.40 19.42
CA LEU A 74 -1.78 10.86 19.82
C LEU A 74 -1.78 12.34 20.25
N THR A 75 -2.57 13.18 19.58
CA THR A 75 -2.77 14.58 19.98
C THR A 75 -3.40 14.68 21.36
N GLN A 76 -4.41 13.85 21.65
CA GLN A 76 -5.04 13.78 22.96
C GLN A 76 -4.04 13.32 24.05
N ILE A 77 -3.22 12.30 23.75
CA ILE A 77 -2.16 11.83 24.66
C ILE A 77 -1.16 12.95 24.97
N LYS A 78 -0.67 13.67 23.95
CA LYS A 78 0.23 14.82 24.15
C LYS A 78 -0.42 15.92 25.03
N GLY A 79 -1.72 16.17 24.85
CA GLY A 79 -2.48 17.10 25.67
C GLY A 79 -2.63 16.65 27.13
N ALA A 80 -2.85 15.36 27.36
CA ALA A 80 -2.91 14.78 28.70
C ALA A 80 -1.57 14.86 29.41
N LEU A 81 -0.47 14.52 28.72
CA LEU A 81 0.90 14.63 29.25
C LEU A 81 1.25 16.09 29.57
N SER A 82 0.88 17.04 28.71
CA SER A 82 1.06 18.47 28.98
C SER A 82 0.31 18.94 30.22
N SER A 83 -0.91 18.43 30.43
CA SER A 83 -1.70 18.72 31.64
C SER A 83 -1.07 18.10 32.88
N PHE A 84 -0.53 16.89 32.76
CA PHE A 84 0.19 16.21 33.83
C PHE A 84 1.44 16.98 34.26
N ILE A 85 2.22 17.50 33.30
CA ILE A 85 3.39 18.34 33.61
C ILE A 85 2.99 19.54 34.49
N ARG A 86 1.98 20.30 34.05
CA ARG A 86 1.46 21.45 34.80
C ARG A 86 0.93 21.09 36.20
N LEU A 87 0.39 19.88 36.35
CA LEU A 87 -0.08 19.39 37.66
C LEU A 87 1.10 19.13 38.59
N THR A 88 2.14 18.46 38.10
CA THR A 88 3.33 18.13 38.91
C THR A 88 4.15 19.37 39.28
N GLU A 89 4.23 20.37 38.40
CA GLU A 89 4.88 21.66 38.70
C GLU A 89 4.23 22.38 39.89
N LYS A 90 2.93 22.19 40.09
CA LYS A 90 2.14 22.84 41.15
C LYS A 90 2.04 22.01 42.43
N SER A 91 2.43 20.74 42.37
CA SER A 91 2.15 19.75 43.41
C SER A 91 3.46 19.04 43.79
N PRO A 92 4.36 19.72 44.52
CA PRO A 92 5.65 19.16 44.91
C PRO A 92 5.53 17.87 45.73
N GLU A 93 4.37 17.61 46.35
CA GLU A 93 4.02 16.36 47.02
C GLU A 93 3.96 15.14 46.09
N LEU A 94 3.87 15.36 44.78
CA LEU A 94 3.92 14.28 43.77
C LEU A 94 5.35 13.83 43.47
N ALA A 95 6.36 14.50 44.03
CA ALA A 95 7.75 14.11 43.88
C ALA A 95 7.98 12.65 44.32
N GLY A 96 8.54 11.84 43.44
CA GLY A 96 8.82 10.42 43.69
C GLY A 96 7.71 9.46 43.22
N ILE A 97 6.62 9.98 42.66
CA ILE A 97 5.68 9.17 41.86
C ILE A 97 6.29 8.92 40.48
N GLY A 98 6.02 7.77 39.87
CA GLY A 98 6.60 7.41 38.57
C GLY A 98 6.34 8.47 37.49
N ASN A 99 7.33 8.71 36.63
CA ASN A 99 7.31 9.68 35.52
C ASN A 99 7.13 11.15 35.95
N THR A 100 7.34 11.50 37.22
CA THR A 100 7.32 12.91 37.67
C THR A 100 8.70 13.57 37.66
N ASP A 101 9.77 12.86 37.32
CA ASP A 101 11.09 13.46 37.17
C ASP A 101 11.15 14.39 35.94
N TRP A 102 12.02 15.39 36.01
CA TRP A 102 12.12 16.42 34.97
C TRP A 102 12.43 15.82 33.59
N GLU A 103 13.36 14.86 33.55
CA GLU A 103 13.83 14.22 32.32
C GLU A 103 12.69 13.49 31.61
N THR A 104 11.93 12.67 32.32
CA THR A 104 10.77 11.96 31.77
C THR A 104 9.72 12.95 31.24
N GLN A 105 9.44 14.00 32.01
CA GLN A 105 8.38 14.94 31.68
C GLN A 105 8.70 15.81 30.46
N HIS A 106 9.95 16.25 30.33
CA HIS A 106 10.35 17.23 29.30
C HIS A 106 11.00 16.57 28.09
N LEU A 107 11.72 15.46 28.28
CA LEU A 107 12.39 14.73 27.21
C LEU A 107 11.65 13.44 26.88
N GLY A 108 11.33 12.63 27.89
CA GLY A 108 10.68 11.33 27.73
C GLY A 108 9.36 11.42 26.98
N PHE A 109 8.38 12.13 27.52
CA PHE A 109 7.05 12.27 26.92
C PHE A 109 7.08 12.79 25.48
N PHE A 110 7.94 13.77 25.21
CA PHE A 110 8.13 14.32 23.87
C PHE A 110 8.73 13.28 22.92
N ASN A 111 9.81 12.62 23.32
CA ASN A 111 10.50 11.62 22.52
C ASN A 111 9.61 10.39 22.26
N TRP A 112 8.88 9.90 23.27
CA TRP A 112 8.01 8.73 23.14
C TRP A 112 6.85 8.98 22.18
N THR A 113 6.16 10.11 22.35
CA THR A 113 5.04 10.45 21.46
C THR A 113 5.53 10.80 20.06
N GLY A 114 6.72 11.41 19.92
CA GLY A 114 7.36 11.65 18.63
C GLY A 114 7.73 10.37 17.89
N ALA A 115 8.27 9.36 18.58
CA ALA A 115 8.61 8.06 17.98
C ALA A 115 7.35 7.34 17.44
N ILE A 116 6.25 7.40 18.18
CA ILE A 116 4.95 6.85 17.74
C ILE A 116 4.46 7.59 16.50
N GLU A 117 4.46 8.93 16.51
CA GLU A 117 4.02 9.72 15.36
C GLU A 117 4.85 9.41 14.10
N GLY A 118 6.18 9.38 14.25
CA GLY A 118 7.09 9.07 13.16
C GLY A 118 6.84 7.69 12.57
N THR A 119 6.58 6.70 13.42
CA THR A 119 6.23 5.33 12.99
C THR A 119 4.94 5.32 12.17
N LEU A 120 3.89 5.98 12.66
CA LEU A 120 2.60 6.03 11.97
C LEU A 120 2.72 6.71 10.60
N ARG A 121 3.41 7.86 10.53
CA ARG A 121 3.59 8.60 9.27
C ARG A 121 4.46 7.83 8.27
N HIS A 122 5.50 7.15 8.74
CA HIS A 122 6.33 6.32 7.88
C HIS A 122 5.54 5.14 7.29
N GLN A 123 4.71 4.48 8.11
CA GLN A 123 3.85 3.39 7.62
C GLN A 123 2.82 3.87 6.61
N ASP A 124 2.18 5.02 6.84
CA ASP A 124 1.23 5.59 5.86
C ASP A 124 1.94 5.92 4.54
N TYR A 125 3.11 6.57 4.60
CA TYR A 125 3.95 6.83 3.42
C TYR A 125 4.25 5.56 2.61
N GLU A 126 4.74 4.50 3.27
CA GLU A 126 5.08 3.24 2.60
C GLU A 126 3.84 2.54 2.02
N LEU A 127 2.69 2.57 2.71
CA LEU A 127 1.43 2.05 2.18
C LEU A 127 1.00 2.81 0.92
N LYS A 128 1.05 4.14 0.93
CA LYS A 128 0.68 4.94 -0.25
C LYS A 128 1.63 4.78 -1.42
N LYS A 129 2.91 4.51 -1.15
CA LYS A 129 3.89 4.13 -2.17
C LYS A 129 3.51 2.81 -2.83
N LEU A 130 3.21 1.79 -2.03
CA LEU A 130 2.80 0.47 -2.54
C LEU A 130 1.47 0.54 -3.31
N GLU A 131 0.50 1.33 -2.82
CA GLU A 131 -0.75 1.57 -3.53
C GLU A 131 -0.53 2.22 -4.92
N LEU A 132 0.40 3.16 -5.03
CA LEU A 132 0.78 3.78 -6.30
C LEU A 132 1.49 2.79 -7.23
N GLU A 133 2.42 1.99 -6.69
CA GLU A 133 3.12 0.96 -7.46
C GLU A 133 2.14 -0.08 -8.02
N LEU A 134 1.18 -0.52 -7.22
CA LEU A 134 0.09 -1.39 -7.67
C LEU A 134 -0.75 -0.71 -8.75
N ALA A 135 -1.18 0.54 -8.54
CA ALA A 135 -1.99 1.28 -9.50
C ALA A 135 -1.28 1.46 -10.85
N ARG A 136 0.05 1.65 -10.86
CA ARG A 136 0.83 1.70 -12.11
C ARG A 136 0.74 0.40 -12.88
N LYS A 137 0.83 -0.75 -12.20
CA LYS A 137 0.65 -2.07 -12.82
C LYS A 137 -0.75 -2.27 -13.36
N GLN A 138 -1.76 -1.96 -12.56
CA GLN A 138 -3.14 -2.05 -13.00
C GLN A 138 -3.45 -1.14 -14.19
N TYR A 139 -2.82 0.03 -14.28
CA TYR A 139 -2.97 0.91 -15.44
C TYR A 139 -2.27 0.36 -16.69
N GLU A 140 -1.05 -0.17 -16.54
CA GLU A 140 -0.33 -0.87 -17.62
C GLU A 140 -1.16 -2.03 -18.19
N ASP A 141 -1.87 -2.75 -17.32
CA ASP A 141 -2.74 -3.88 -17.67
C ASP A 141 -4.14 -3.47 -18.13
N GLY A 142 -4.47 -2.17 -18.10
CA GLY A 142 -5.77 -1.63 -18.50
C GLY A 142 -6.92 -1.88 -17.52
N GLU A 143 -6.62 -2.30 -16.28
CA GLU A 143 -7.60 -2.58 -15.21
C GLU A 143 -8.16 -1.30 -14.58
N ILE A 144 -7.38 -0.22 -14.54
CA ILE A 144 -7.80 1.09 -14.01
C ILE A 144 -7.67 2.20 -15.04
N SER A 145 -8.42 3.27 -14.84
CA SER A 145 -8.32 4.48 -15.68
C SER A 145 -7.10 5.32 -15.32
N GLN A 146 -6.70 6.22 -16.23
CA GLN A 146 -5.66 7.21 -15.96
C GLN A 146 -6.04 8.11 -14.78
N THR A 147 -7.33 8.45 -14.63
CA THR A 147 -7.82 9.25 -13.50
C THR A 147 -7.57 8.56 -12.17
N ALA A 148 -7.85 7.25 -12.07
CA ALA A 148 -7.61 6.48 -10.85
C ALA A 148 -6.11 6.39 -10.51
N LEU A 149 -5.24 6.27 -11.53
CA LEU A 149 -3.79 6.33 -11.33
C LEU A 149 -3.34 7.69 -10.76
N LEU A 150 -3.86 8.79 -11.31
CA LEU A 150 -3.53 10.15 -10.85
C LEU A 150 -3.97 10.40 -9.41
N GLU A 151 -5.12 9.87 -8.98
CA GLU A 151 -5.58 9.96 -7.58
C GLU A 151 -4.61 9.26 -6.62
N LYS A 152 -4.10 8.08 -7.00
CA LYS A 152 -3.08 7.37 -6.21
C LYS A 152 -1.77 8.13 -6.16
N GLU A 153 -1.36 8.75 -7.26
CA GLU A 153 -0.16 9.58 -7.32
C GLU A 153 -0.26 10.81 -6.40
N GLN A 154 -1.40 11.51 -6.41
CA GLN A 154 -1.65 12.64 -5.51
C GLN A 154 -1.63 12.22 -4.03
N THR A 155 -2.23 11.06 -3.73
CA THR A 155 -2.28 10.52 -2.36
C THR A 155 -0.87 10.20 -1.86
N TYR A 156 -0.05 9.54 -2.68
CA TYR A 156 1.36 9.27 -2.38
C TYR A 156 2.16 10.56 -2.16
N GLN A 157 2.04 11.54 -3.06
CA GLN A 157 2.77 12.81 -2.95
C GLN A 157 2.43 13.56 -1.65
N ARG A 158 1.16 13.53 -1.23
CA ARG A 158 0.74 14.13 0.05
C ARG A 158 1.40 13.41 1.22
N ALA A 159 1.31 12.08 1.29
CA ALA A 159 1.91 11.30 2.36
C ALA A 159 3.44 11.51 2.44
N GLU A 160 4.11 11.59 1.28
CA GLU A 160 5.54 11.90 1.20
C GLU A 160 5.86 13.30 1.76
N GLN A 161 5.09 14.32 1.39
CA GLN A 161 5.27 15.68 1.89
C GLN A 161 5.05 15.77 3.40
N GLU A 162 4.00 15.14 3.91
CA GLU A 162 3.68 15.12 5.34
C GLU A 162 4.76 14.39 6.14
N PHE A 163 5.25 13.26 5.65
CA PHE A 163 6.34 12.54 6.30
C PHE A 163 7.64 13.34 6.31
N LYS A 164 8.02 13.96 5.17
CA LYS A 164 9.19 14.86 5.09
C LYS A 164 9.06 16.05 6.03
N ALA A 165 7.88 16.66 6.10
CA ALA A 165 7.60 17.77 7.01
C ALA A 165 7.82 17.34 8.46
N PHE A 166 7.21 16.24 8.89
CA PHE A 166 7.42 15.68 10.22
C PHE A 166 8.90 15.41 10.50
N TRP A 167 9.57 14.66 9.62
CA TRP A 167 10.99 14.31 9.75
C TRP A 167 11.88 15.56 9.91
N SER A 168 11.61 16.60 9.12
CA SER A 168 12.36 17.85 9.16
C SER A 168 12.12 18.65 10.45
N SER A 169 10.94 18.53 11.05
CA SER A 169 10.57 19.20 12.31
C SER A 169 10.99 18.43 13.56
N PHE A 170 11.05 17.10 13.47
CA PHE A 170 11.34 16.26 14.63
C PHE A 170 12.79 16.45 15.06
N ARG A 171 12.97 16.76 16.33
CA ARG A 171 14.25 16.83 17.02
C ARG A 171 14.14 15.91 18.22
N LEU A 172 15.21 15.23 18.60
CA LEU A 172 15.24 14.60 19.91
C LEU A 172 15.38 15.71 20.95
N GLY A 173 14.60 15.64 22.02
CA GLY A 173 14.85 16.49 23.18
C GLY A 173 16.17 16.08 23.82
N ASP A 174 17.04 17.06 24.08
CA ASP A 174 18.30 16.95 24.80
C ASP A 174 18.25 17.60 26.19
#